data_AF-A0A1H8DWD4-F1
#
_entry.id   AF-A0A1H8DWD4-F1
#
_cell.length_a   1.000
_cell.length_b   1.000
_cell.length_c   1.000
_cell.angle_alpha   90.00
_cell.angle_beta   90.00
_cell.angle_gamma   90.00
#
_symmetry.space_group_name_H-M   'P 1'
#
loop_
_entity.id
_entity.type
_entity.pdbx_description
1 polymer ?
#
loop_
_entity_poly.entity_id
_entity_poly.type
_entity_poly.pdbx_seq_one_letter_code
_entity_poly.pdbx_strand_id
1 'polypeptide(L)'
;MAYVNGNLALQPKRKTDPKQQPQFRETKKVVVRRKSLPVQEKLLYMFTILVCVVVAGVIIFRYAQIYQMELQIKQLTKQHDELVVEMADLKSQYEKLNDPQKWQDFANEREWVASTPIFVTPKTDNPLASAQK
;
A
#
# COMPACT_ATOMS: atom_id res chain seq x y z
N MET A 1 -19.76 9.27 -110.26
CA MET A 1 -20.33 10.07 -109.17
C MET A 1 -21.66 9.44 -108.77
N ALA A 2 -21.75 8.86 -107.58
CA ALA A 2 -22.97 8.27 -107.05
C ALA A 2 -23.38 9.09 -105.82
N TYR A 3 -24.46 9.85 -105.98
CA TYR A 3 -25.12 10.64 -104.95
C TYR A 3 -25.63 9.72 -103.84
N VAL A 4 -25.21 9.98 -102.60
CA VAL A 4 -25.75 9.30 -101.41
C VAL A 4 -26.79 10.21 -100.78
N ASN A 5 -28.00 10.20 -101.34
CA ASN A 5 -29.18 10.75 -100.69
C ASN A 5 -29.94 9.57 -100.04
N GLY A 6 -29.84 9.45 -98.72
CA GLY A 6 -30.55 8.43 -97.98
C GLY A 6 -30.32 8.60 -96.48
N ASN A 7 -31.40 8.88 -95.77
CA ASN A 7 -31.48 9.09 -94.32
C ASN A 7 -30.57 8.13 -93.54
N LEU A 8 -29.59 8.68 -92.82
CA LEU A 8 -28.58 7.98 -92.04
C LEU A 8 -29.18 7.43 -90.74
N ALA A 9 -30.12 6.48 -90.83
CA ALA A 9 -30.72 5.82 -89.67
C ALA A 9 -30.90 4.30 -89.84
N LEU A 10 -30.35 3.70 -90.89
CA LEU A 10 -30.13 2.27 -90.94
C LEU A 10 -28.63 2.03 -91.10
N GLN A 11 -27.92 1.94 -89.97
CA GLN A 11 -26.71 1.14 -89.93
C GLN A 11 -27.16 -0.34 -89.94
N PRO A 12 -26.93 -1.10 -91.02
CA PRO A 12 -27.12 -2.53 -90.98
C PRO A 12 -26.18 -3.09 -89.92
N LYS A 13 -26.78 -3.78 -88.95
CA LYS A 13 -26.18 -4.57 -87.89
C LYS A 13 -25.04 -5.43 -88.44
N ARG A 14 -23.82 -4.88 -88.49
CA ARG A 14 -22.62 -5.59 -88.92
C ARG A 14 -22.21 -6.52 -87.78
N LYS A 15 -22.64 -7.77 -87.90
CA LYS A 15 -22.11 -8.89 -87.11
C LYS A 15 -20.64 -9.05 -87.45
N THR A 16 -19.75 -8.59 -86.57
CA THR A 16 -18.33 -8.98 -86.55
C THR A 16 -17.76 -8.60 -85.19
N ASP A 17 -17.90 -9.49 -84.21
CA ASP A 17 -16.78 -10.08 -83.46
C ASP A 17 -17.29 -10.94 -82.29
N PRO A 18 -17.06 -12.27 -82.29
CA PRO A 18 -17.39 -13.15 -81.16
C PRO A 18 -16.37 -13.08 -79.99
N LYS A 19 -15.60 -11.98 -79.88
CA LYS A 19 -14.51 -11.83 -78.89
C LYS A 19 -14.74 -10.78 -77.80
N GLN A 20 -15.94 -10.22 -77.70
CA GLN A 20 -16.28 -9.29 -76.62
C GLN A 20 -17.48 -9.81 -75.85
N GLN A 21 -17.24 -10.83 -75.03
CA GLN A 21 -18.12 -11.08 -73.89
C GLN A 21 -17.81 -10.00 -72.85
N PRO A 22 -18.75 -9.15 -72.42
CA PRO A 22 -18.55 -8.39 -71.20
C PRO A 22 -18.63 -9.40 -70.05
N GLN A 23 -17.47 -9.95 -69.69
CA GLN A 23 -17.34 -10.73 -68.47
C GLN A 23 -17.61 -9.75 -67.33
N PHE A 24 -18.84 -9.75 -66.83
CA PHE A 24 -19.24 -9.04 -65.63
C PHE A 24 -18.41 -9.62 -64.49
N ARG A 25 -17.24 -9.04 -64.27
CA ARG A 25 -16.41 -9.31 -63.11
C ARG A 25 -17.11 -8.65 -61.96
N GLU A 26 -17.79 -9.44 -61.14
CA GLU A 26 -18.21 -9.03 -59.82
C GLU A 26 -16.96 -8.52 -59.08
N THR A 27 -16.77 -7.21 -59.05
CA THR A 27 -15.74 -6.59 -58.22
C THR A 27 -16.21 -6.73 -56.79
N LYS A 28 -15.95 -7.90 -56.19
CA LYS A 28 -16.22 -8.17 -54.79
C LYS A 28 -15.47 -7.10 -54.00
N LYS A 29 -16.21 -6.13 -53.48
CA LYS A 29 -15.69 -5.07 -52.62
C LYS A 29 -15.02 -5.75 -51.43
N VAL A 30 -13.69 -5.81 -51.44
CA VAL A 30 -12.91 -6.27 -50.29
C VAL A 30 -13.10 -5.22 -49.22
N VAL A 31 -14.09 -5.44 -48.36
CA VAL A 31 -14.27 -4.64 -47.16
C VAL A 31 -13.08 -4.98 -46.28
N VAL A 32 -12.06 -4.12 -46.31
CA VAL A 32 -10.95 -4.16 -45.36
C VAL A 32 -11.56 -3.90 -43.99
N ARG A 33 -11.90 -4.98 -43.27
CA ARG A 33 -12.25 -4.85 -41.86
C ARG A 33 -11.02 -4.25 -41.18
N ARG A 34 -11.20 -3.11 -40.51
CA ARG A 34 -10.14 -2.45 -39.75
C ARG A 34 -9.49 -3.52 -38.87
N LYS A 35 -8.18 -3.74 -39.01
CA LYS A 35 -7.45 -4.70 -38.19
C LYS A 35 -7.77 -4.36 -36.73
N SER A 36 -8.45 -5.26 -36.03
CA SER A 36 -8.62 -5.17 -34.59
C SER A 36 -7.21 -5.13 -34.01
N LEU A 37 -6.88 -4.04 -33.31
CA LEU A 37 -5.61 -3.91 -32.60
C LEU A 37 -5.37 -5.19 -31.79
N PRO A 38 -4.18 -5.80 -31.89
CA PRO A 38 -3.91 -7.09 -31.28
C PRO A 38 -4.21 -7.00 -29.78
N VAL A 39 -4.93 -8.00 -29.27
CA VAL A 39 -5.44 -8.02 -27.89
C VAL A 39 -4.32 -7.82 -26.87
N GLN A 40 -3.10 -8.25 -27.21
CA GLN A 40 -1.89 -8.08 -26.39
C GLN A 40 -1.56 -6.62 -26.07
N GLU A 41 -1.60 -5.70 -27.04
CA GLU A 41 -1.29 -4.29 -26.77
C GLU A 41 -2.33 -3.68 -25.81
N LYS A 42 -3.61 -3.97 -26.04
CA LYS A 42 -4.70 -3.49 -25.18
C LYS A 42 -4.61 -4.06 -23.75
N LEU A 43 -4.17 -5.31 -23.61
CA LEU A 43 -3.97 -5.96 -22.31
C LEU A 43 -2.82 -5.32 -21.54
N LEU A 44 -1.72 -4.99 -22.22
CA LEU A 44 -0.56 -4.36 -21.61
C LEU A 44 -0.91 -2.96 -21.06
N TYR A 45 -1.67 -2.16 -21.81
CA TYR A 45 -2.15 -0.86 -21.30
C TYR A 45 -3.02 -1.01 -20.05
N MET A 46 -3.97 -1.95 -20.04
CA MET A 46 -4.81 -2.18 -18.86
C MET A 46 -3.99 -2.65 -17.65
N PHE A 47 -2.97 -3.48 -17.88
CA PHE A 47 -2.06 -3.90 -16.82
C PHE A 47 -1.26 -2.73 -16.25
N THR A 48 -0.73 -1.83 -17.10
CA THR A 48 0.00 -0.64 -16.61
C THR A 48 -0.86 0.27 -15.74
N ILE A 49 -2.13 0.47 -16.11
CA ILE A 49 -3.09 1.24 -15.31
C ILE A 49 -3.32 0.55 -13.96
N LEU A 50 -3.51 -0.78 -13.97
CA LEU A 50 -3.69 -1.57 -12.75
C LEU A 50 -2.49 -1.42 -11.81
N VAL A 51 -1.27 -1.59 -12.34
CA VAL A 51 -0.03 -1.41 -11.56
C VAL A 51 0.05 0.01 -10.98
N CYS A 52 -0.27 1.03 -11.77
CA CYS A 52 -0.28 2.42 -11.31
C CYS A 52 -1.25 2.63 -10.13
N VAL A 53 -2.48 2.10 -10.23
CA VAL A 53 -3.49 2.19 -9.16
C VAL A 53 -3.04 1.45 -7.91
N VAL A 54 -2.43 0.26 -8.05
CA VAL A 54 -1.90 -0.50 -6.92
C VAL A 54 -0.78 0.27 -6.22
N VAL A 55 0.17 0.84 -6.97
CA VAL A 55 1.25 1.65 -6.40
C VAL A 55 0.68 2.86 -5.64
N ALA A 56 -0.27 3.58 -6.23
CA ALA A 56 -0.94 4.70 -5.56
C ALA A 56 -1.67 4.25 -4.28
N GLY A 57 -2.39 3.13 -4.33
CA GLY A 57 -3.07 2.55 -3.17
C GLY A 57 -2.11 2.16 -2.04
N VAL A 58 -0.97 1.53 -2.37
CA VAL A 58 0.06 1.16 -1.39
C VAL A 58 0.64 2.41 -0.72
N ILE A 59 0.91 3.47 -1.48
CA ILE A 59 1.43 4.73 -0.93
C ILE A 59 0.43 5.31 0.09
N ILE A 60 -0.84 5.45 -0.29
CA ILE A 60 -1.90 5.97 0.60
C ILE A 60 -2.01 5.10 1.86
N PHE A 61 -2.00 3.78 1.70
CA PHE A 61 -2.08 2.85 2.84
C PHE A 61 -0.88 2.99 3.78
N ARG A 62 0.34 3.15 3.25
CA ARG A 62 1.54 3.41 4.07
C ARG A 62 1.42 4.71 4.86
N TYR A 63 0.90 5.78 4.26
CA TYR A 63 0.66 7.04 4.97
C TYR A 63 -0.38 6.89 6.09
N ALA A 64 -1.46 6.16 5.85
CA ALA A 64 -2.47 5.90 6.87
C ALA A 64 -1.90 5.12 8.07
N GLN A 65 -1.05 4.12 7.81
CA GLN A 65 -0.38 3.36 8.87
C GLN A 65 0.55 4.23 9.73
N ILE A 66 1.32 5.14 9.10
CA ILE A 66 2.22 6.04 9.82
C ILE A 66 1.43 6.96 10.76
N TYR A 67 0.28 7.45 10.30
CA TYR A 67 -0.59 8.30 11.13
C TYR A 67 -1.15 7.56 12.36
N GLN A 68 -1.57 6.31 12.18
CA GLN A 68 -2.03 5.48 13.29
C GLN A 68 -0.90 5.23 14.30
N MET A 69 0.32 5.04 13.82
CA MET A 69 1.50 4.78 14.66
C MET A 69 1.87 5.99 15.51
N GLU A 70 1.78 7.21 14.98
CA GLU A 70 2.03 8.44 15.75
C GLU A 70 1.06 8.59 16.94
N LEU A 71 -0.22 8.28 16.72
CA LEU A 71 -1.22 8.32 17.78
C LEU A 71 -0.96 7.26 18.85
N GLN A 72 -0.58 6.05 18.44
CA GLN A 72 -0.21 4.98 19.36
C GLN A 72 1.02 5.35 20.20
N ILE A 73 2.05 5.94 19.57
CA ILE A 73 3.24 6.41 20.29
C ILE A 73 2.86 7.45 21.34
N LYS A 74 2.02 8.43 20.99
CA LYS A 74 1.56 9.45 21.95
C LYS A 74 0.77 8.85 23.11
N GLN A 75 -0.06 7.83 22.86
CA GLN A 75 -0.79 7.13 23.92
C GLN A 75 0.15 6.35 24.82
N LEU A 76 1.11 5.61 24.24
CA LEU A 76 2.10 4.85 24.99
C LEU A 76 3.01 5.73 25.84
N THR A 77 3.44 6.89 25.32
CA THR A 77 4.22 7.86 26.09
C THR A 77 3.43 8.36 27.30
N LYS A 78 2.15 8.71 27.13
CA LYS A 78 1.31 9.16 28.26
C LYS A 78 1.16 8.08 29.33
N GLN A 79 0.92 6.84 28.91
CA GLN A 79 0.83 5.70 29.84
C GLN A 79 2.15 5.45 30.56
N HIS A 80 3.28 5.60 29.86
CA HIS A 80 4.60 5.48 30.46
C HIS A 80 4.83 6.57 31.52
N ASP A 81 4.49 7.82 31.24
CA ASP A 81 4.62 8.93 32.19
C ASP A 81 3.76 8.71 33.43
N GLU A 82 2.52 8.24 33.26
CA GLU A 82 1.62 7.88 34.36
C GLU A 82 2.21 6.77 35.23
N LEU A 83 2.69 5.69 34.62
CA LEU A 83 3.35 4.59 35.33
C LEU A 83 4.61 5.03 36.08
N VAL A 84 5.39 5.97 35.52
CA VAL A 84 6.58 6.52 36.21
C VAL A 84 6.18 7.30 37.45
N VAL A 85 5.09 8.08 37.38
CA VAL A 85 4.56 8.82 38.53
C VAL A 85 4.06 7.85 39.60
N GLU A 86 3.30 6.82 39.23
CA GLU A 86 2.83 5.79 40.16
C GLU A 86 4.00 5.05 40.81
N MET A 87 5.03 4.69 40.04
CA MET A 87 6.23 4.03 40.57
C MET A 87 7.00 4.93 41.54
N ALA A 88 7.09 6.23 41.26
CA ALA A 88 7.74 7.18 42.16
C ALA A 88 6.96 7.33 43.48
N ASP A 89 5.64 7.41 43.42
CA ASP A 89 4.80 7.47 44.61
C ASP A 89 4.91 6.17 45.43
N LEU A 90 4.81 5.01 44.77
CA LEU A 90 4.93 3.71 45.43
C LEU A 90 6.32 3.52 46.07
N LYS A 91 7.38 3.99 45.42
CA LYS A 91 8.73 3.98 45.98
C LYS A 91 8.83 4.88 47.23
N SER A 92 8.25 6.07 47.19
CA SER A 92 8.17 6.97 48.34
C SER A 92 7.40 6.35 49.50
N GLN A 93 6.27 5.68 49.23
CA GLN A 93 5.52 4.94 50.24
C GLN A 93 6.35 3.78 50.83
N TYR A 94 7.05 3.03 49.98
CA TYR A 94 7.94 1.95 50.42
C TYR A 94 9.06 2.46 51.32
N GLU A 95 9.73 3.56 50.95
CA GLU A 95 10.79 4.16 51.77
C GLU A 95 10.27 4.59 53.15
N LYS A 96 9.09 5.23 53.23
CA LYS A 96 8.44 5.61 54.50
C LYS A 96 8.03 4.42 55.39
N LEU A 97 7.77 3.26 54.79
CA LEU A 97 7.43 2.03 55.50
C LEU A 97 8.68 1.23 55.90
N ASN A 98 9.73 1.30 55.08
CA ASN A 98 10.98 0.59 55.27
C ASN A 98 11.97 1.37 56.13
N ASP A 99 11.54 2.46 56.78
CA ASP A 99 12.37 3.23 57.72
C ASP A 99 12.92 2.31 58.83
N PRO A 100 14.23 2.01 58.83
CA PRO A 100 14.83 1.07 59.79
C PRO A 100 14.75 1.61 61.23
N GLN A 101 14.63 2.93 61.39
CA GLN A 101 14.44 3.57 62.70
C GLN A 101 13.11 3.19 63.34
N LYS A 102 12.01 3.10 62.57
CA LYS A 102 10.73 2.60 63.12
C LYS A 102 10.87 1.19 63.68
N TRP A 103 11.57 0.31 62.97
CA TRP A 103 11.80 -1.06 63.43
C TRP A 103 12.70 -1.13 64.67
N GLN A 104 13.69 -0.24 64.78
CA GLN A 104 14.52 -0.10 65.99
C GLN A 104 13.71 0.43 67.17
N ASP A 105 12.87 1.45 66.97
CA ASP A 105 12.00 2.02 68.01
C ASP A 105 10.95 1.00 68.47
N PHE A 106 10.31 0.28 67.54
CA PHE A 106 9.39 -0.82 67.85
C PHE A 106 10.08 -1.97 68.59
N ALA A 107 11.34 -2.28 68.27
CA ALA A 107 12.12 -3.31 68.97
C ALA A 107 12.49 -2.86 70.38
N ASN A 108 12.88 -1.59 70.56
CA ASN A 108 13.21 -1.01 71.86
C ASN A 108 11.98 -0.92 72.78
N GLU A 109 10.82 -0.50 72.25
CA GLU A 109 9.56 -0.41 73.00
C GLU A 109 9.05 -1.77 73.47
N ARG A 110 9.38 -2.85 72.75
CA ARG A 110 9.02 -4.24 73.11
C ARG A 110 10.15 -5.02 73.80
N GLU A 111 11.26 -4.35 74.14
CA GLU A 111 12.45 -4.94 74.75
C GLU A 111 13.02 -6.15 73.98
N TRP A 112 12.89 -6.14 72.65
CA TRP A 112 13.42 -7.19 71.78
C TRP A 112 14.90 -6.95 71.48
N VAL A 113 15.76 -7.88 71.87
CA VAL A 113 17.20 -7.85 71.56
C VAL A 113 17.47 -8.71 70.33
N ALA A 114 18.03 -8.10 69.27
CA ALA A 114 18.40 -8.82 68.06
C ALA A 114 19.45 -9.91 68.39
N SER A 115 19.13 -11.17 68.09
CA SER A 115 20.01 -12.32 68.35
C SER A 115 21.19 -12.42 67.37
N THR A 116 21.21 -11.62 66.30
CA THR A 116 22.31 -11.50 65.34
C THR A 116 22.48 -10.05 64.90
N PRO A 117 23.73 -9.58 64.66
CA PRO A 117 23.96 -8.23 64.16
C PRO A 117 23.37 -8.12 62.74
N ILE A 118 22.38 -7.25 62.58
CA ILE A 118 21.76 -6.96 61.29
C ILE A 118 22.76 -6.19 60.44
N PHE A 119 23.48 -6.89 59.55
CA PHE A 119 24.28 -6.24 58.52
C PHE A 119 23.34 -5.66 57.45
N VAL A 120 23.06 -4.37 57.54
CA VAL A 120 22.40 -3.62 56.46
C VAL A 120 23.45 -3.37 55.38
N THR A 121 23.61 -4.30 54.43
CA THR A 121 24.39 -4.01 53.23
C THR A 121 23.60 -3.01 52.38
N PRO A 122 24.15 -1.84 52.04
CA PRO A 122 23.49 -0.92 51.12
C PRO A 122 23.33 -1.62 49.78
N LYS A 123 22.07 -1.77 49.34
CA LYS A 123 21.73 -2.33 48.04
C LYS A 123 22.41 -1.47 46.97
N THR A 124 23.47 -2.00 46.36
CA THR A 124 24.12 -1.37 45.22
C THR A 124 23.15 -1.50 44.06
N ASP A 125 22.48 -0.40 43.72
CA ASP A 125 21.67 -0.32 42.51
C ASP A 125 22.61 -0.45 41.31
N ASN A 126 22.77 -1.66 40.78
CA ASN A 126 23.43 -1.87 39.50
C ASN A 126 22.63 -1.09 38.45
N PRO A 127 23.21 -0.06 37.80
CA PRO A 127 22.52 0.61 36.72
C PRO A 127 22.30 -0.43 35.61
N LEU A 128 21.02 -0.65 35.29
CA LEU A 128 20.60 -1.52 34.20
C LEU A 128 21.45 -1.23 32.96
N ALA A 129 22.25 -2.20 32.56
CA ALA A 129 23.00 -2.21 31.33
C ALA A 129 22.02 -2.33 30.14
N SER A 130 21.28 -1.27 29.88
CA SER A 130 20.43 -1.09 28.69
C SER A 130 20.66 0.28 28.06
N ALA A 131 21.88 0.79 28.16
CA ALA A 131 22.41 1.86 27.33
C ALA A 131 23.59 1.32 26.53
N GLN A 132 23.39 0.29 25.71
CA GLN A 132 24.33 0.00 24.64
C GLN A 132 23.66 -0.74 23.48
N LYS A 133 23.52 0.05 22.40
CA LYS A 133 23.39 -0.29 20.98
C LYS A 133 22.00 -0.45 20.38
#